data_AF-A0A2G5URX6-F1
#
_entry.id   AF-A0A2G5URX6-F1
#
_cell.length_a   1.000
_cell.length_b   1.000
_cell.length_c   1.000
_cell.angle_alpha   90.00
_cell.angle_beta   90.00
_cell.angle_gamma   90.00
#
_symmetry.space_group_name_H-M   'P 1'
#
loop_
_entity.id
_entity.type
_entity.pdbx_description
1 polymer ?
#
loop_
_entity_poly.entity_id
_entity_poly.type
_entity_poly.pdbx_seq_one_letter_code
_entity_poly.pdbx_strand_id
1 'polypeptide(L)'
;MEAVEIHRIHVKNCVVDWLNARDLVERWQISKPEIGRHWSLEGCYNVVTDIFSGATGAPGAHRKFSGKGMFVYDLIFSIDEEKVLNVFTEVVEKENGMDEYVVHFKVVPKL
;
A
#
# COMPACT_ATOMS: atom_id res chain seq x y z
N MET A 1 -0.98 10.85 -23.98
CA MET A 1 -1.06 10.61 -22.52
C MET A 1 0.26 11.07 -21.94
N GLU A 2 0.27 12.21 -21.28
CA GLU A 2 1.45 12.63 -20.50
C GLU A 2 1.64 11.63 -19.35
N ALA A 3 2.88 11.21 -19.14
CA ALA A 3 3.22 10.37 -18.00
C ALA A 3 2.96 11.18 -16.73
N VAL A 4 1.92 10.83 -15.98
CA VAL A 4 1.69 11.37 -14.64
C VAL A 4 2.96 11.07 -13.85
N GLU A 5 3.72 12.10 -13.46
CA GLU A 5 4.90 11.94 -12.62
C GLU A 5 4.47 11.24 -11.33
N ILE A 6 4.81 9.95 -11.22
CA ILE A 6 4.54 9.16 -10.03
C ILE A 6 5.56 9.59 -8.98
N HIS A 7 5.22 10.60 -8.18
CA HIS A 7 5.99 10.95 -7.00
C HIS A 7 5.79 9.84 -5.95
N ARG A 8 6.58 8.78 -6.07
CA ARG A 8 6.67 7.74 -5.05
C ARG A 8 7.50 8.25 -3.88
N ILE A 9 6.87 8.37 -2.72
CA ILE A 9 7.59 8.53 -1.45
C ILE A 9 7.87 7.12 -0.92
N HIS A 10 9.16 6.78 -0.79
CA HIS A 10 9.58 5.46 -0.34
C HIS A 10 10.34 5.56 0.98
N VAL A 11 9.83 4.88 2.01
CA VAL A 11 10.45 4.81 3.33
C VAL A 11 11.05 3.42 3.51
N LYS A 12 12.33 3.39 3.90
CA LYS A 12 13.10 2.15 4.09
C LYS A 12 13.29 1.84 5.56
N ASN A 13 13.57 0.57 5.86
CA ASN A 13 13.88 0.09 7.21
C ASN A 13 12.78 0.44 8.22
N CYS A 14 11.51 0.31 7.83
CA CYS A 14 10.39 0.56 8.73
C CYS A 14 10.40 -0.46 9.89
N VAL A 15 10.10 0.01 11.09
CA VAL A 15 10.01 -0.79 12.33
C VAL A 15 8.59 -0.71 12.92
N VAL A 16 8.16 -1.81 13.56
CA VAL A 16 6.74 -2.16 13.83
C VAL A 16 5.97 -1.17 14.71
N ASP A 17 6.61 -0.38 15.56
CA ASP A 17 5.88 0.22 16.69
C ASP A 17 5.01 1.45 16.39
N TRP A 18 5.16 2.12 15.23
CA TRP A 18 4.63 3.50 15.07
C TRP A 18 3.56 3.69 13.99
N LEU A 19 3.35 2.71 13.10
CA LEU A 19 2.46 2.87 11.96
C LEU A 19 1.16 2.10 12.16
N ASN A 20 0.14 2.79 12.68
CA ASN A 20 -1.23 2.30 12.59
C ASN A 20 -1.73 2.43 11.14
N ALA A 21 -1.60 1.35 10.37
CA ALA A 21 -1.99 1.31 8.96
C ALA A 21 -3.47 1.62 8.73
N ARG A 22 -4.33 1.32 9.71
CA ARG A 22 -5.74 1.70 9.65
C ARG A 22 -5.91 3.21 9.66
N ASP A 23 -5.25 3.90 10.60
CA ASP A 23 -5.30 5.37 10.69
C ASP A 23 -4.73 6.02 9.42
N LEU A 24 -3.68 5.40 8.83
CA LEU A 24 -3.13 5.85 7.56
C LEU A 24 -4.17 5.76 6.45
N VAL A 25 -4.84 4.61 6.27
CA VAL A 25 -5.88 4.44 5.26
C VAL A 25 -7.03 5.44 5.47
N GLU A 26 -7.50 5.60 6.71
CA GLU A 26 -8.57 6.54 7.05
C GLU A 26 -8.18 7.99 6.69
N ARG A 27 -6.94 8.41 6.99
CA ARG A 27 -6.43 9.75 6.60
C ARG A 27 -6.35 9.95 5.09
N TRP A 28 -6.08 8.91 4.31
CA TRP A 28 -6.08 9.01 2.85
C TRP A 28 -7.49 9.17 2.29
N GLN A 29 -8.47 8.46 2.85
CA GLN A 29 -9.88 8.64 2.47
C GLN A 29 -10.37 10.06 2.79
N ILE A 30 -9.93 10.64 3.92
CA ILE A 30 -10.26 12.02 4.31
C ILE A 30 -9.56 13.05 3.42
N SER A 31 -8.26 12.90 3.18
CA SER A 31 -7.47 13.89 2.43
C SER A 31 -7.71 13.87 0.92
N LYS A 32 -8.31 12.79 0.39
CA LYS A 32 -8.65 12.62 -1.04
C LYS A 32 -7.50 12.99 -2.00
N PRO A 33 -6.31 12.38 -1.86
CA PRO A 33 -5.15 12.74 -2.67
C PRO A 33 -5.35 12.47 -4.17
N GLU A 34 -4.51 13.09 -4.98
CA GLU A 34 -4.51 12.98 -6.43
C GLU A 34 -4.22 11.55 -6.94
N ILE A 35 -4.76 11.21 -8.11
CA ILE A 35 -4.42 9.96 -8.81
C ILE A 35 -2.92 9.95 -9.11
N GLY A 36 -2.28 8.81 -8.86
CA GLY A 36 -0.84 8.64 -9.02
C GLY A 36 -0.04 8.86 -7.73
N ARG A 37 -0.63 9.46 -6.69
CA ARG A 37 0.00 9.54 -5.36
C ARG A 37 0.36 8.14 -4.88
N HIS A 38 1.64 7.93 -4.55
CA HIS A 38 2.19 6.62 -4.24
C HIS A 38 3.13 6.67 -3.04
N TRP A 39 2.83 5.90 -2.02
CA TRP A 39 3.70 5.68 -0.86
C TRP A 39 4.08 4.22 -0.78
N SER A 40 5.30 3.92 -0.35
CA SER A 40 5.64 2.54 -0.02
C SER A 40 6.61 2.44 1.14
N LEU A 41 6.41 1.40 1.94
CA LEU A 41 7.12 1.14 3.19
C LEU A 41 7.83 -0.20 3.04
N GLU A 42 9.16 -0.16 3.07
CA GLU A 42 10.04 -1.34 3.04
C GLU A 42 10.43 -1.72 4.47
N GLY A 43 10.36 -3.01 4.76
CA GLY A 43 10.69 -3.58 6.07
C GLY A 43 10.82 -5.10 6.01
N CYS A 44 11.04 -5.71 7.18
CA CYS A 44 11.05 -7.16 7.28
C CYS A 44 9.63 -7.75 7.16
N TYR A 45 9.55 -9.07 6.99
CA TYR A 45 8.30 -9.82 6.81
C TYR A 45 7.23 -9.43 7.83
N ASN A 46 7.57 -9.41 9.12
CA ASN A 46 6.62 -9.13 10.20
C ASN A 46 6.07 -7.70 10.09
N VAL A 47 6.93 -6.70 9.83
CA VAL A 47 6.51 -5.30 9.66
C VAL A 47 5.49 -5.15 8.54
N VAL A 48 5.78 -5.72 7.36
CA VAL A 48 4.87 -5.62 6.22
C VAL A 48 3.58 -6.39 6.44
N THR A 49 3.65 -7.57 7.07
CA THR A 49 2.48 -8.36 7.46
C THR A 49 1.57 -7.59 8.40
N ASP A 50 2.14 -6.94 9.43
CA ASP A 50 1.39 -6.20 10.43
C ASP A 50 0.72 -4.96 9.81
N ILE A 51 1.44 -4.22 8.96
CA ILE A 51 0.88 -3.07 8.24
C ILE A 51 -0.27 -3.52 7.33
N PHE A 52 -0.07 -4.56 6.54
CA PHE A 52 -1.09 -5.06 5.60
C PHE A 52 -2.31 -5.63 6.34
N SER A 53 -2.09 -6.34 7.44
CA SER A 53 -3.15 -6.86 8.31
C SER A 53 -3.93 -5.73 8.99
N GLY A 54 -3.24 -4.69 9.45
CA GLY A 54 -3.85 -3.48 10.01
C GLY A 54 -4.74 -2.78 8.98
N ALA A 55 -4.26 -2.63 7.73
CA ALA A 55 -5.07 -2.08 6.64
C ALA A 55 -6.29 -2.96 6.33
N THR A 56 -6.17 -4.29 6.41
CA THR A 56 -7.29 -5.22 6.20
C THR A 56 -8.45 -4.98 7.18
N GLY A 57 -8.15 -4.53 8.40
CA GLY A 57 -9.14 -4.18 9.41
C GLY A 57 -9.79 -2.80 9.26
N ALA A 58 -9.34 -1.99 8.29
CA ALA A 58 -9.88 -0.64 8.09
C ALA A 58 -11.28 -0.66 7.44
N PRO A 59 -12.18 0.28 7.79
CA PRO A 59 -13.51 0.35 7.20
C PRO A 59 -13.48 0.46 5.66
N GLY A 60 -14.31 -0.33 4.99
CA GLY A 60 -14.42 -0.30 3.53
C GLY A 60 -13.31 -1.03 2.77
N ALA A 61 -12.49 -1.85 3.46
CA ALA A 61 -11.52 -2.74 2.83
C ALA A 61 -12.23 -3.77 1.93
N HIS A 62 -11.88 -3.80 0.65
CA HIS A 62 -12.30 -4.84 -0.29
C HIS A 62 -11.09 -5.61 -0.79
N ARG A 63 -11.17 -6.94 -0.84
CA ARG A 63 -10.10 -7.75 -1.39
C ARG A 63 -10.26 -7.87 -2.91
N LYS A 64 -9.19 -7.59 -3.64
CA LYS A 64 -9.11 -7.82 -5.09
C LYS A 64 -8.02 -8.83 -5.35
N PHE A 65 -8.38 -9.98 -5.91
CA PHE A 65 -7.39 -10.97 -6.30
C PHE A 65 -6.39 -10.36 -7.29
N SER A 66 -5.10 -10.45 -6.97
CA SER A 66 -4.01 -9.91 -7.78
C SER A 66 -3.03 -11.00 -8.24
N GLY A 67 -2.97 -12.13 -7.51
CA GLY A 67 -2.10 -13.27 -7.84
C GLY A 67 -0.61 -12.94 -7.79
N LYS A 68 -0.24 -11.82 -7.17
CA LYS A 68 1.13 -11.27 -7.12
C LYS A 68 1.42 -10.73 -5.73
N GLY A 69 2.70 -10.69 -5.37
CA GLY A 69 3.16 -10.15 -4.09
C GLY A 69 3.19 -11.20 -2.98
N MET A 70 3.26 -10.71 -1.75
CA MET A 70 3.31 -11.54 -0.54
C MET A 70 1.95 -12.15 -0.19
N PHE A 71 0.86 -11.45 -0.52
CA PHE A 71 -0.51 -11.93 -0.37
C PHE A 71 -1.16 -12.13 -1.74
N VAL A 72 -2.07 -13.10 -1.87
CA VAL A 72 -2.73 -13.41 -3.16
C VAL A 72 -3.73 -12.33 -3.62
N TYR A 73 -3.98 -11.32 -2.79
CA TYR A 73 -4.92 -10.24 -3.03
C TYR A 73 -4.34 -8.90 -2.60
N ASP A 74 -4.83 -7.85 -3.25
CA ASP A 74 -4.67 -6.46 -2.85
C ASP A 74 -5.88 -6.02 -2.01
N LEU A 75 -5.74 -4.92 -1.27
CA LEU A 75 -6.84 -4.24 -0.60
C LEU A 75 -7.21 -2.97 -1.35
N ILE A 76 -8.49 -2.80 -1.63
CA ILE A 76 -9.06 -1.65 -2.32
C ILE A 76 -9.95 -0.89 -1.34
N PHE A 77 -9.72 0.42 -1.24
CA PHE A 77 -10.57 1.34 -0.48
C PHE A 77 -11.10 2.41 -1.42
N SER A 78 -12.42 2.60 -1.44
CA SER A 78 -12.98 3.76 -2.15
C SER A 78 -12.56 5.04 -1.45
N ILE A 79 -12.07 6.01 -2.23
CA ILE A 79 -11.80 7.37 -1.76
C ILE A 79 -12.97 8.26 -2.16
N ASP A 80 -13.36 8.20 -3.44
CA ASP A 80 -14.54 8.90 -3.99
C ASP A 80 -15.11 8.13 -5.21
N GLU A 81 -15.88 8.83 -6.05
CA GLU A 81 -16.50 8.26 -7.25
C GLU A 81 -15.49 7.92 -8.35
N GLU A 82 -14.34 8.60 -8.38
CA GLU A 82 -13.36 8.50 -9.46
C GLU A 82 -12.12 7.70 -9.10
N LYS A 83 -11.79 7.58 -7.80
CA LYS A 83 -10.53 6.96 -7.37
C LYS A 83 -10.63 6.04 -6.16
N VAL A 84 -9.68 5.13 -6.11
CA VAL A 84 -9.50 4.17 -5.02
C VAL A 84 -8.07 4.18 -4.52
N LEU A 85 -7.88 3.86 -3.26
CA LEU A 85 -6.58 3.47 -2.72
C LEU A 85 -6.39 1.98 -2.97
N ASN A 86 -5.36 1.62 -3.74
CA ASN A 86 -4.89 0.25 -3.85
C ASN A 86 -3.72 0.01 -2.88
N VAL A 87 -3.87 -0.96 -2.00
CA VAL A 87 -2.83 -1.41 -1.07
C VAL A 87 -2.38 -2.82 -1.46
N PHE A 88 -1.12 -2.96 -1.83
CA PHE A 88 -0.56 -4.22 -2.32
C PHE A 88 0.85 -4.44 -1.79
N THR A 89 1.36 -5.66 -1.92
CA THR A 89 2.69 -6.03 -1.44
C THR A 89 3.60 -6.47 -2.57
N GLU A 90 4.89 -6.26 -2.38
CA GLU A 90 5.97 -6.69 -3.28
C GLU A 90 7.04 -7.40 -2.44
N VAL A 91 7.62 -8.46 -3.01
CA VAL A 91 8.82 -9.11 -2.47
C VAL A 91 9.98 -8.69 -3.35
N VAL A 92 10.99 -8.08 -2.75
CA VAL A 92 12.17 -7.56 -3.43
C VAL A 92 13.37 -8.37 -2.96
N GLU A 93 13.89 -9.22 -3.85
CA GLU A 93 15.12 -9.97 -3.60
C GLU A 93 16.32 -9.01 -3.68
N LYS A 94 17.14 -8.97 -2.63
CA LYS A 94 18.39 -8.17 -2.62
C LYS A 94 19.58 -9.01 -3.07
N GLU A 95 20.62 -8.32 -3.52
CA GLU A 95 21.90 -8.93 -3.94
C GLU A 95 22.58 -9.78 -2.84
N ASN A 96 22.27 -9.53 -1.57
CA ASN A 96 22.78 -10.29 -0.43
C ASN A 96 21.97 -11.57 -0.12
N GLY A 97 20.97 -11.90 -0.93
CA GLY A 97 20.10 -13.06 -0.76
C GLY A 97 19.06 -12.93 0.35
N MET A 98 18.88 -11.74 0.94
CA MET A 98 17.79 -11.46 1.86
C MET A 98 16.61 -10.86 1.10
N ASP A 99 15.42 -11.44 1.32
CA ASP A 99 14.17 -10.86 0.85
C ASP A 99 13.80 -9.63 1.69
N GLU A 100 13.52 -8.53 1.02
CA GLU A 100 12.83 -7.40 1.63
C GLU A 100 11.39 -7.34 1.14
N TYR A 101 10.51 -6.93 2.05
CA TYR A 101 9.10 -6.86 1.80
C TYR A 101 8.71 -5.39 1.72
N VAL A 102 7.83 -5.07 0.79
CA VAL A 102 7.34 -3.71 0.61
C VAL A 102 5.81 -3.74 0.59
N VAL A 103 5.19 -2.84 1.34
CA VAL A 103 3.77 -2.52 1.19
C VAL A 103 3.61 -1.18 0.49
N HIS A 104 2.74 -1.15 -0.49
CA HIS A 104 2.47 0.02 -1.32
C HIS A 104 1.06 0.53 -1.04
N PHE A 105 0.92 1.85 -1.03
CA PHE A 105 -0.33 2.59 -0.94
C PHE A 105 -0.39 3.50 -2.17
N LYS A 106 -1.22 3.17 -3.15
CA LYS A 106 -1.27 3.88 -4.43
C LYS A 106 -2.69 4.29 -4.78
N VAL A 107 -2.88 5.58 -5.05
CA VAL A 107 -4.17 6.08 -5.55
C VAL A 107 -4.24 5.82 -7.04
N VAL A 108 -5.26 5.10 -7.46
CA VAL A 108 -5.50 4.71 -8.85
C VAL A 108 -6.94 5.09 -9.25
N PRO A 109 -7.21 5.28 -10.55
CA PRO A 109 -8.57 5.43 -11.02
C PRO A 109 -9.44 4.25 -10.61
N LYS A 110 -10.69 4.52 -10.26
CA LYS A 110 -11.73 3.50 -10.13
C LYS A 110 -12.03 3.00 -11.55
N LEU A 111 -11.83 1.71 -11.77
CA LEU A 111 -12.18 1.06 -13.04
C LEU A 111 -13.69 0.94 -13.20
#